data_AF-A0A6A7LWB6-F1
#
_entry.id   AF-A0A6A7LWB6-F1
#
_cell.length_a   1.000
_cell.length_b   1.000
_cell.length_c   1.000
_cell.angle_alpha   90.00
_cell.angle_beta   90.00
_cell.angle_gamma   90.00
#
_symmetry.space_group_name_H-M   'P 1'
#
loop_
_entity.id
_entity.type
_entity.pdbx_description
1 polymer ?
#
loop_
_entity_poly.entity_id
_entity_poly.type
_entity_poly.pdbx_seq_one_letter_code
_entity_poly.pdbx_strand_id
1 'polypeptide(L)'
;MHGRRRDPDRETRALVRKLERLGHQVRSIAEQSIDLGVDVLLGGGADRYDQQIAGGEFAGETVTESAEDRGYTVVREADELGDVEQLPVLGLFADGHLPTELDGPQAASGGVNAECTDNEAFTDDIPTVDEMTTEVTEFLGRERYAQGERARAGHATATRTSTSRRPPASRTCAQRR
;
A
#
# COMPACT_ATOMS: atom_id res chain seq x y z
N MET A 1 -27.95 25.78 44.65
CA MET A 1 -27.01 24.79 44.06
C MET A 1 -27.83 23.80 43.24
N HIS A 2 -27.94 24.00 41.93
CA HIS A 2 -28.72 23.10 41.05
C HIS A 2 -27.78 22.08 40.43
N GLY A 3 -27.73 20.89 41.03
CA GLY A 3 -27.00 19.75 40.49
C GLY A 3 -27.61 19.35 39.15
N ARG A 4 -26.81 19.42 38.09
CA ARG A 4 -27.18 18.90 36.76
C ARG A 4 -27.50 17.41 36.92
N ARG A 5 -28.79 17.07 36.90
CA ARG A 5 -29.23 15.67 36.82
C ARG A 5 -28.67 15.11 35.51
N ARG A 6 -27.78 14.11 35.60
CA ARG A 6 -27.32 13.37 34.43
C ARG A 6 -28.53 12.67 33.83
N ASP A 7 -28.82 13.01 32.58
CA ASP A 7 -29.85 12.35 31.80
C ASP A 7 -29.29 11.01 31.32
N PRO A 8 -29.75 9.88 31.88
CA PRO A 8 -29.22 8.56 31.55
C PRO A 8 -29.45 8.22 30.08
N ASP A 9 -30.43 8.83 29.41
CA ASP A 9 -30.72 8.59 27.99
C ASP A 9 -29.70 9.27 27.08
N ARG A 10 -29.20 10.44 27.50
CA ARG A 10 -28.15 11.18 26.77
C ARG A 10 -26.77 10.52 26.93
N GLU A 11 -26.43 10.05 28.12
CA GLU A 11 -25.20 9.31 28.36
C GLU A 11 -25.23 7.95 27.66
N THR A 12 -26.36 7.24 27.71
CA THR A 12 -26.54 5.98 26.96
C THR A 12 -26.40 6.19 25.46
N ARG A 13 -27.00 7.23 24.86
CA ARG A 13 -26.81 7.53 23.43
C ARG A 13 -25.39 7.96 23.07
N ALA A 14 -24.71 8.68 23.94
CA ALA A 14 -23.31 9.03 23.73
C ALA A 14 -22.39 7.80 23.81
N LEU A 15 -22.69 6.88 24.74
CA LEU A 15 -22.02 5.59 24.87
C LEU A 15 -22.32 4.66 23.69
N VAL A 16 -23.56 4.60 23.20
CA VAL A 16 -23.94 3.85 22.00
C VAL A 16 -23.23 4.41 20.78
N ARG A 17 -23.22 5.73 20.56
CA ARG A 17 -22.43 6.34 19.46
C ARG A 17 -20.93 6.10 19.62
N LYS A 18 -20.43 6.10 20.86
CA LYS A 18 -19.04 5.77 21.15
C LYS A 18 -18.75 4.29 20.91
N LEU A 19 -19.68 3.39 21.22
CA LEU A 19 -19.60 1.95 20.99
C LEU A 19 -19.78 1.58 19.51
N GLU A 20 -20.60 2.31 18.76
CA GLU A 20 -20.75 2.21 17.31
C GLU A 20 -19.45 2.65 16.61
N ARG A 21 -18.81 3.72 17.10
CA ARG A 21 -17.47 4.14 16.66
C ARG A 21 -16.34 3.22 17.12
N LEU A 22 -16.53 2.53 18.24
CA LEU A 22 -15.61 1.52 18.78
C LEU A 22 -15.98 0.11 18.32
N GLY A 23 -16.96 -0.02 17.42
CA GLY A 23 -17.28 -1.28 16.77
C GLY A 23 -16.01 -1.74 16.12
N HIS A 24 -15.38 -2.76 16.72
CA HIS A 24 -14.15 -3.37 16.26
C HIS A 24 -14.49 -4.13 14.97
N GLN A 25 -14.82 -3.39 13.92
CA GLN A 25 -14.98 -3.92 12.59
C GLN A 25 -13.64 -4.57 12.26
N VAL A 26 -13.70 -5.83 11.86
CA VAL A 26 -12.54 -6.54 11.32
C VAL A 26 -12.22 -5.87 10.00
N ARG A 27 -11.52 -4.74 10.06
CA ARG A 27 -11.07 -3.98 8.89
C ARG A 27 -9.95 -4.77 8.23
N SER A 28 -9.98 -4.83 6.91
CA SER A 28 -8.88 -5.40 6.14
C SER A 28 -7.57 -4.65 6.40
N ILE A 29 -6.45 -5.27 6.03
CA ILE A 29 -5.14 -4.60 6.11
C ILE A 29 -5.09 -3.38 5.18
N ALA A 30 -5.79 -3.43 4.04
CA ALA A 30 -5.88 -2.31 3.10
C ALA A 30 -6.54 -1.10 3.78
N GLU A 31 -7.71 -1.27 4.39
CA GLU A 31 -8.39 -0.21 5.16
C GLU A 31 -7.49 0.33 6.28
N GLN A 32 -6.85 -0.58 7.04
CA GLN A 32 -5.95 -0.18 8.12
C GLN A 32 -4.75 0.63 7.61
N SER A 33 -4.22 0.34 6.43
CA SER A 33 -3.08 1.07 5.86
C SER A 33 -3.44 2.52 5.53
N ILE A 34 -4.65 2.75 5.01
CA ILE A 34 -5.15 4.10 4.72
C ILE A 34 -5.46 4.85 6.01
N ASP A 35 -6.09 4.19 6.98
CA ASP A 35 -6.44 4.80 8.26
C ASP A 35 -5.22 5.17 9.13
N LEU A 36 -4.10 4.47 8.94
CA LEU A 36 -2.83 4.80 9.60
C LEU A 36 -2.13 6.02 8.97
N GLY A 37 -2.56 6.47 7.79
CA GLY A 37 -1.97 7.63 7.12
C GLY A 37 -0.55 7.36 6.64
N VAL A 38 -0.31 6.25 5.95
CA VAL A 38 0.99 5.95 5.36
C VAL A 38 1.27 6.94 4.22
N ASP A 39 2.36 7.71 4.33
CA ASP A 39 2.68 8.76 3.35
C ASP A 39 2.93 8.20 1.94
N VAL A 40 3.61 7.05 1.84
CA VAL A 40 3.94 6.40 0.56
C VAL A 40 3.72 4.90 0.69
N LEU A 41 2.80 4.34 -0.10
CA LEU A 41 2.59 2.90 -0.23
C LEU A 41 2.62 2.52 -1.71
N LEU A 42 3.67 1.80 -2.13
CA LEU A 42 3.87 1.38 -3.51
C LEU A 42 3.97 -0.16 -3.59
N GLY A 43 3.24 -0.78 -4.51
CA GLY A 43 3.30 -2.22 -4.70
C GLY A 43 2.22 -2.76 -5.64
N GLY A 44 1.94 -4.06 -5.52
CA GLY A 44 0.74 -4.67 -6.11
C GLY A 44 -0.34 -4.89 -5.04
N GLY A 45 -1.42 -5.53 -5.43
CA GLY A 45 -2.51 -5.92 -4.54
C GLY A 45 -3.76 -5.06 -4.72
N ALA A 46 -3.95 -4.47 -5.90
CA ALA A 46 -5.08 -3.60 -6.22
C ALA A 46 -6.44 -4.24 -5.86
N ASP A 47 -6.59 -5.56 -6.04
CA ASP A 47 -7.79 -6.32 -5.65
C ASP A 47 -8.23 -6.07 -4.20
N ARG A 48 -7.29 -5.81 -3.29
CA ARG A 48 -7.57 -5.58 -1.86
C ARG A 48 -7.94 -4.14 -1.56
N TYR A 49 -7.61 -3.22 -2.46
CA TYR A 49 -8.00 -1.83 -2.34
C TYR A 49 -9.30 -1.55 -3.11
N ASP A 50 -9.60 -2.34 -4.15
CA ASP A 50 -10.83 -2.23 -4.93
C ASP A 50 -12.03 -2.96 -4.28
N GLN A 51 -11.84 -3.59 -3.12
CA GLN A 51 -12.94 -4.18 -2.34
C GLN A 51 -13.78 -3.09 -1.66
N GLN A 52 -15.08 -3.34 -1.51
CA GLN A 52 -15.98 -2.43 -0.81
C GLN A 52 -15.82 -2.51 0.72
N ILE A 53 -15.84 -1.34 1.36
CA ILE A 53 -15.82 -1.18 2.80
C ILE A 53 -17.20 -1.54 3.36
N ALA A 54 -17.22 -2.49 4.29
CA ALA A 54 -18.46 -3.05 4.82
C ALA A 54 -19.20 -2.14 5.83
N GLY A 55 -18.50 -1.19 6.46
CA GLY A 55 -19.07 -0.37 7.52
C GLY A 55 -18.24 0.87 7.86
N GLY A 56 -18.77 1.73 8.71
CA GLY A 56 -18.12 2.99 9.06
C GLY A 56 -18.50 4.15 8.16
N GLU A 57 -17.67 5.19 8.13
CA GLU A 57 -17.92 6.45 7.42
C GLU A 57 -17.96 6.27 5.90
N PHE A 58 -17.12 5.37 5.38
CA PHE A 58 -16.94 5.11 3.95
C PHE A 58 -17.62 3.81 3.49
N ALA A 59 -18.67 3.39 4.18
CA ALA A 59 -19.35 2.13 3.88
C ALA A 59 -19.97 2.16 2.47
N GLY A 60 -19.66 1.15 1.66
CA GLY A 60 -20.13 1.04 0.27
C GLY A 60 -19.17 1.63 -0.77
N GLU A 61 -18.17 2.40 -0.36
CA GLU A 61 -17.04 2.80 -1.20
C GLU A 61 -15.97 1.71 -1.22
N THR A 62 -15.16 1.71 -2.26
CA THR A 62 -13.89 0.97 -2.31
C THR A 62 -12.86 1.60 -1.38
N VAL A 63 -11.82 0.84 -1.00
CA VAL A 63 -10.73 1.39 -0.19
C VAL A 63 -9.93 2.45 -0.96
N THR A 64 -9.84 2.32 -2.29
CA THR A 64 -9.21 3.33 -3.17
C THR A 64 -9.98 4.64 -3.18
N GLU A 65 -11.30 4.62 -3.40
CA GLU A 65 -12.16 5.83 -3.30
C GLU A 65 -12.01 6.48 -1.91
N SER A 66 -12.02 5.65 -0.87
CA SER A 66 -11.82 6.10 0.51
C SER A 66 -10.44 6.74 0.75
N ALA A 67 -9.40 6.29 0.04
CA ALA A 67 -8.07 6.87 0.09
C ALA A 67 -8.03 8.23 -0.63
N GLU A 68 -8.64 8.33 -1.81
CA GLU A 68 -8.76 9.58 -2.57
C GLU A 68 -9.50 10.66 -1.75
N ASP A 69 -10.59 10.30 -1.08
CA ASP A 69 -11.34 11.19 -0.19
C ASP A 69 -10.50 11.68 1.01
N ARG A 70 -9.47 10.92 1.39
CA ARG A 70 -8.48 11.31 2.41
C ARG A 70 -7.26 12.03 1.83
N GLY A 71 -7.26 12.33 0.54
CA GLY A 71 -6.22 13.10 -0.14
C GLY A 71 -5.05 12.28 -0.68
N TYR A 72 -5.18 10.96 -0.78
CA TYR A 72 -4.17 10.15 -1.48
C TYR A 72 -4.23 10.38 -2.98
N THR A 73 -3.05 10.52 -3.59
CA THR A 73 -2.89 10.32 -5.04
C THR A 73 -2.82 8.81 -5.29
N VAL A 74 -3.83 8.26 -5.96
CA VAL A 74 -3.83 6.83 -6.35
C VAL A 74 -3.27 6.70 -7.75
N VAL A 75 -2.24 5.86 -7.91
CA VAL A 75 -1.59 5.59 -9.21
C VAL A 75 -1.59 4.10 -9.50
N ARG A 76 -1.74 3.73 -10.77
CA ARG A 76 -1.85 2.34 -11.25
C ARG A 76 -0.73 1.99 -12.22
N GLU A 77 -0.08 2.97 -12.83
CA GLU A 77 0.95 2.77 -13.86
C GLU A 77 2.26 3.50 -13.53
N ALA A 78 3.36 3.05 -14.13
CA ALA A 78 4.70 3.59 -13.90
C ALA A 78 4.82 5.07 -14.30
N ASP A 79 4.23 5.46 -15.43
CA ASP A 79 4.26 6.85 -15.89
C ASP A 79 3.52 7.78 -14.90
N GLU A 80 2.38 7.34 -14.38
CA GLU A 80 1.61 8.10 -13.39
C GLU A 80 2.40 8.31 -12.08
N LEU A 81 3.21 7.33 -11.69
CA LEU A 81 4.06 7.46 -10.50
C LEU A 81 5.09 8.60 -10.66
N GLY A 82 5.68 8.75 -11.85
CA GLY A 82 6.64 9.81 -12.15
C GLY A 82 6.04 11.22 -12.14
N ASP A 83 4.73 11.33 -12.35
CA ASP A 83 3.99 12.59 -12.34
C ASP A 83 3.50 13.01 -10.95
N VAL A 84 3.72 12.19 -9.91
CA VAL A 84 3.25 12.51 -8.55
C VAL A 84 4.06 13.66 -7.94
N GLU A 85 3.38 14.73 -7.54
CA GLU A 85 4.00 15.90 -6.93
C GLU A 85 3.76 16.02 -5.42
N GLN A 86 2.76 15.30 -4.90
CA GLN A 86 2.25 15.47 -3.54
C GLN A 86 1.97 14.15 -2.83
N LEU A 87 2.18 14.17 -1.50
CA LEU A 87 1.86 13.08 -0.59
C LEU A 87 0.52 13.34 0.12
N PRO A 88 -0.21 12.28 0.54
CA PRO A 88 0.17 10.86 0.46
C PRO A 88 -0.06 10.23 -0.93
N VAL A 89 0.66 9.14 -1.23
CA VAL A 89 0.54 8.39 -2.49
C VAL A 89 0.31 6.90 -2.24
N LEU A 90 -0.63 6.32 -3.01
CA LEU A 90 -0.96 4.90 -3.04
C LEU A 90 -0.75 4.37 -4.47
N GLY A 91 0.39 3.71 -4.71
CA GLY A 91 0.71 3.07 -5.99
C GLY A 91 0.39 1.58 -5.99
N LEU A 92 -0.48 1.16 -6.90
CA LEU A 92 -1.00 -0.21 -7.02
C LEU A 92 -0.87 -0.71 -8.47
N PHE A 93 0.30 -1.28 -8.80
CA PHE A 93 0.70 -1.60 -10.18
C PHE A 93 0.36 -3.02 -10.65
N ALA A 94 -0.42 -3.77 -9.86
CA ALA A 94 -0.93 -5.09 -10.22
C ALA A 94 -2.09 -5.49 -9.32
N ASP A 95 -3.05 -6.25 -9.86
CA ASP A 95 -4.18 -6.83 -9.12
C ASP A 95 -3.73 -7.62 -7.88
N GLY A 96 -2.73 -8.49 -8.08
CA GLY A 96 -2.20 -9.39 -7.06
C GLY A 96 -0.78 -9.05 -6.61
N HIS A 97 0.19 -9.82 -7.10
CA HIS A 97 1.61 -9.56 -6.84
C HIS A 97 2.23 -8.89 -8.05
N LEU A 98 3.22 -8.03 -7.82
CA LEU A 98 4.04 -7.54 -8.91
C LEU A 98 4.72 -8.73 -9.61
N PRO A 99 4.69 -8.77 -10.95
CA PRO A 99 5.41 -9.76 -11.72
C PRO A 99 6.91 -9.61 -11.48
N THR A 100 7.66 -10.67 -11.74
CA THR A 100 9.13 -10.61 -11.73
C THR A 100 9.65 -10.12 -13.06
N GLU A 101 10.74 -9.34 -13.08
CA GLU A 101 11.36 -8.86 -14.33
C GLU A 101 11.82 -10.00 -15.26
N LEU A 102 12.34 -11.09 -14.67
CA LEU A 102 12.83 -12.25 -15.41
C LEU A 102 12.03 -13.50 -15.09
N ASP A 103 11.76 -14.29 -16.13
CA ASP A 103 11.25 -15.64 -16.00
C ASP A 103 12.34 -16.69 -16.28
N GLY A 104 12.14 -17.90 -15.78
CA GLY A 104 13.06 -19.00 -16.04
C GLY A 104 12.68 -20.31 -15.37
N PRO A 105 13.36 -21.41 -15.75
CA PRO A 105 12.96 -22.74 -15.34
C PRO A 105 13.03 -22.91 -13.83
N GLN A 106 12.03 -23.59 -13.28
CA GLN A 106 12.08 -24.11 -11.92
C GLN A 106 13.30 -25.04 -11.82
N ALA A 107 14.20 -24.73 -10.90
CA ALA A 107 15.31 -25.59 -10.53
C ALA A 107 14.83 -26.99 -10.12
N ALA A 108 15.64 -27.97 -10.52
CA ALA A 108 15.42 -29.38 -10.26
C ALA A 108 16.60 -29.96 -9.47
N SER A 109 16.36 -31.09 -8.79
CA SER A 109 17.41 -31.84 -8.09
C SER A 109 18.47 -32.31 -9.10
N GLY A 110 19.73 -31.89 -8.90
CA GLY A 110 20.82 -32.08 -9.86
C GLY A 110 21.29 -30.80 -10.55
N GLY A 111 20.58 -29.69 -10.37
CA GLY A 111 20.88 -28.40 -10.99
C GLY A 111 20.27 -28.29 -12.39
N VAL A 112 19.92 -27.06 -12.77
CA VAL A 112 19.49 -26.71 -14.14
C VAL A 112 20.45 -25.67 -14.67
N ASN A 113 20.86 -25.79 -15.93
CA ASN A 113 21.42 -24.65 -16.65
C ASN A 113 20.23 -23.73 -16.96
N ALA A 114 20.03 -22.72 -16.12
CA ALA A 114 18.92 -21.78 -16.29
C ALA A 114 19.32 -20.71 -17.31
N GLU A 115 18.60 -20.69 -18.43
CA GLU A 115 18.50 -19.50 -19.27
C GLU A 115 17.30 -18.69 -18.76
N CYS A 116 17.55 -17.43 -18.44
CA CYS A 116 16.52 -16.50 -17.99
C CYS A 116 16.11 -15.61 -19.15
N THR A 117 14.82 -15.42 -19.33
CA THR A 117 14.25 -14.53 -20.35
C THR A 117 13.47 -13.41 -19.66
N ASP A 118 13.16 -12.36 -20.41
CA ASP A 118 12.23 -11.35 -19.93
C ASP A 118 10.86 -11.98 -19.67
N ASN A 119 10.23 -11.55 -18.58
CA ASN A 119 8.88 -11.96 -18.25
C ASN A 119 7.90 -11.04 -18.98
N GLU A 120 7.13 -11.57 -19.91
CA GLU A 120 6.12 -10.82 -20.67
C GLU A 120 5.04 -10.18 -19.80
N ALA A 121 4.82 -10.71 -18.58
CA ALA A 121 3.89 -10.11 -17.63
C ALA A 121 4.45 -8.85 -16.93
N PHE A 122 5.77 -8.62 -16.96
CA PHE A 122 6.39 -7.38 -16.50
C PHE A 122 6.40 -6.39 -17.66
N THR A 123 5.33 -5.59 -17.77
CA THR A 123 5.17 -4.58 -18.81
C THR A 123 5.79 -3.24 -18.39
N ASP A 124 5.91 -2.31 -19.34
CA ASP A 124 6.41 -0.96 -19.09
C ASP A 124 5.52 -0.17 -18.12
N ASP A 125 4.26 -0.58 -17.94
CA ASP A 125 3.32 0.04 -16.99
C ASP A 125 3.65 -0.29 -15.53
N ILE A 126 4.57 -1.22 -15.28
CA ILE A 126 4.92 -1.69 -13.94
C ILE A 126 6.32 -1.17 -13.58
N PRO A 127 6.45 -0.27 -12.59
CA PRO A 127 7.76 0.25 -12.21
C PRO A 127 8.60 -0.85 -11.57
N THR A 128 9.89 -0.81 -11.85
CA THR A 128 10.88 -1.63 -11.17
C THR A 128 10.96 -1.25 -9.69
N VAL A 129 11.52 -2.16 -8.89
CA VAL A 129 11.74 -1.87 -7.47
C VAL A 129 12.75 -0.73 -7.27
N ASP A 130 13.66 -0.53 -8.22
CA ASP A 130 14.63 0.56 -8.18
C ASP A 130 13.95 1.91 -8.44
N GLU A 131 13.08 1.99 -9.45
CA GLU A 131 12.26 3.19 -9.73
C GLU A 131 11.36 3.53 -8.55
N MET A 132 10.60 2.56 -8.02
CA MET A 132 9.76 2.80 -6.83
C MET A 132 10.59 3.29 -5.61
N THR A 133 11.79 2.76 -5.41
CA THR A 133 12.65 3.16 -4.28
C THR A 133 13.24 4.55 -4.48
N THR A 134 13.58 4.89 -5.74
CA THR A 134 14.06 6.21 -6.12
C THR A 134 12.97 7.25 -5.85
N GLU A 135 11.76 7.03 -6.34
CA GLU A 135 10.61 7.91 -6.11
C GLU A 135 10.33 8.15 -4.63
N VAL A 136 10.30 7.07 -3.83
CA VAL A 136 10.14 7.19 -2.36
C VAL A 136 11.23 8.07 -1.74
N THR A 137 12.47 7.94 -2.19
CA THR A 137 13.60 8.73 -1.68
C THR A 137 13.44 10.19 -2.06
N GLU A 138 12.96 10.48 -3.28
CA GLU A 138 12.69 11.83 -3.74
C GLU A 138 11.54 12.48 -2.96
N PHE A 139 10.43 11.77 -2.75
CA PHE A 139 9.32 12.24 -1.92
C PHE A 139 9.77 12.58 -0.50
N LEU A 140 10.46 11.66 0.17
CA LEU A 140 10.99 11.87 1.52
C LEU A 140 12.10 12.93 1.59
N GLY A 141 12.81 13.14 0.50
CA GLY A 141 13.75 14.24 0.33
C GLY A 141 13.01 15.57 0.32
N ARG A 142 12.07 15.74 -0.61
CA ARG A 142 11.23 16.93 -0.79
C ARG A 142 10.50 17.33 0.50
N GLU A 143 9.87 16.36 1.17
CA GLU A 143 9.21 16.52 2.48
C GLU A 143 10.15 17.15 3.53
N ARG A 144 11.36 16.58 3.69
CA ARG A 144 12.36 17.07 4.65
C ARG A 144 12.84 18.49 4.32
N TYR A 145 12.99 18.81 3.04
CA TYR A 145 13.36 20.16 2.60
C TYR A 145 12.23 21.17 2.83
N ALA A 146 10.97 20.80 2.57
CA ALA A 146 9.82 21.67 2.73
C ALA A 146 9.52 22.03 4.20
N GLN A 147 9.79 21.12 5.14
CA GLN A 147 9.43 21.29 6.56
C GLN A 147 10.56 21.85 7.46
N GLY A 148 11.71 22.22 6.90
CA GLY A 148 12.79 22.94 7.59
C GLY A 148 13.32 22.24 8.86
N GLU A 149 14.17 21.22 8.71
CA GLU A 149 15.07 20.62 9.73
C GLU A 149 14.48 20.24 11.12
N ARG A 150 13.15 20.26 11.29
CA ARG A 150 12.43 19.83 12.51
C ARG A 150 11.33 18.80 12.24
N ALA A 151 11.29 18.22 11.05
CA ALA A 151 10.31 17.20 10.70
C ALA A 151 10.61 15.85 11.35
N ARG A 152 9.55 15.09 11.70
CA ARG A 152 9.67 13.67 12.08
C ARG A 152 10.38 12.93 10.94
N ALA A 153 11.31 12.04 11.28
CA ALA A 153 11.95 11.19 10.29
C ALA A 153 10.90 10.32 9.60
N GLY A 154 10.68 10.54 8.30
CA GLY A 154 9.90 9.62 7.46
C GLY A 154 10.60 8.26 7.39
N HIS A 155 9.81 7.19 7.48
CA HIS A 155 10.33 5.81 7.46
C HIS A 155 9.76 5.09 6.24
N ALA A 156 10.60 4.83 5.25
CA ALA A 156 10.27 3.98 4.11
C ALA A 156 10.79 2.55 4.34
N THR A 157 9.96 1.56 4.02
CA THR A 157 10.35 0.16 3.97
C THR A 157 10.06 -0.38 2.57
N ALA A 158 11.11 -0.63 1.78
CA ALA A 158 11.00 -1.31 0.50
C ALA A 158 11.23 -2.82 0.70
N THR A 159 10.34 -3.67 0.20
CA THR A 159 10.48 -5.14 0.31
C THR A 159 10.30 -5.83 -1.04
N ARG A 160 11.35 -6.52 -1.51
CA ARG A 160 11.26 -7.45 -2.64
C ARG A 160 10.64 -8.76 -2.17
N THR A 161 9.37 -8.99 -2.46
CA THR A 161 8.65 -10.17 -1.95
C THR A 161 8.60 -11.36 -2.91
N SER A 162 8.88 -11.15 -4.20
CA SER A 162 8.80 -12.18 -5.24
C SER A 162 9.88 -13.26 -5.10
N THR A 163 11.11 -12.90 -4.70
CA THR A 163 12.21 -13.87 -4.48
C THR A 163 11.93 -14.87 -3.36
N SER A 164 11.19 -14.47 -2.33
CA SER A 164 10.87 -15.31 -1.17
C SER A 164 9.79 -16.35 -1.50
N ARG A 165 8.78 -15.96 -2.30
CA ARG A 165 7.63 -16.80 -2.67
C ARG A 165 7.96 -17.82 -3.77
N ARG A 166 9.01 -17.58 -4.55
CA ARG A 166 9.59 -18.61 -5.41
C ARG A 166 10.03 -19.80 -4.55
N PRO A 167 9.59 -21.04 -4.84
CA PRO A 167 10.16 -22.20 -4.17
C PRO A 167 11.69 -22.12 -4.23
N PRO A 168 12.42 -22.56 -3.19
CA PRO A 168 13.89 -22.40 -3.12
C PRO A 168 14.57 -22.90 -4.40
N ALA A 169 13.95 -23.88 -5.05
CA ALA A 169 14.28 -24.41 -6.35
C ALA A 169 13.72 -23.60 -7.54
N SER A 170 13.56 -22.28 -7.53
CA SER A 170 13.20 -21.45 -8.72
C SER A 170 13.83 -20.05 -8.68
N ARG A 171 14.71 -19.84 -7.69
CA ARG A 171 15.42 -18.57 -7.45
C ARG A 171 16.55 -18.31 -8.46
N THR A 172 16.73 -19.18 -9.45
CA THR A 172 17.82 -19.14 -10.42
C THR A 172 17.86 -17.86 -11.26
N CYS A 173 16.71 -17.19 -11.45
CA CYS A 173 16.55 -15.99 -12.29
C CYS A 173 16.11 -14.74 -11.51
N ALA A 174 16.54 -14.59 -10.26
CA ALA A 174 15.92 -13.60 -9.34
C ALA A 174 16.31 -12.12 -9.56
N GLN A 175 17.24 -11.76 -10.46
CA GLN A 175 17.63 -10.36 -10.74
C GLN A 175 18.52 -10.21 -11.99
N ARG A 176 18.32 -9.16 -12.79
CA ARG A 176 19.38 -8.59 -13.64
C ARG A 176 20.42 -7.93 -12.71
N ARG A 177 21.70 -8.08 -13.04
CA ARG A 177 22.82 -7.52 -12.24
C ARG A 177 22.92 -6.01 -12.37
#